data_AF-A0AAU2JGG3-F1
#
_entry.id   AF-A0AAU2JGG3-F1
#
_cell.length_a   1.000
_cell.length_b   1.000
_cell.length_c   1.000
_cell.angle_alpha   90.00
_cell.angle_beta   90.00
_cell.angle_gamma   90.00
#
_symmetry.space_group_name_H-M   'P 1'
#
loop_
_entity.id
_entity.type
_entity.pdbx_description
1 polymer ?
#
loop_
_entity_poly.entity_id
_entity_poly.type
_entity_poly.pdbx_seq_one_letter_code
_entity_poly.pdbx_strand_id
1 'polypeptide(L)'
;MTRIGQAIMLLHGGDREEARNRFCALWSEIGEDGDALHRCTLAHYMADTQDDPGDELAWDLRALTAAEGLTDERAAEHRDALAVRAFYPALHLSLAADYVKLQRPEAAWIHLNRARKASDVLADDGMDDGYGGGVRAAIGRLERRLWDQWP
;
A
#
# COMPACT_ATOMS: atom_id res chain seq x y z
N MET A 1 8.85 6.60 19.67
CA MET A 1 8.43 6.53 18.26
C MET A 1 9.40 5.63 17.53
N THR A 2 8.91 4.72 16.69
CA THR A 2 9.75 3.86 15.85
C THR A 2 10.44 4.70 14.76
N ARG A 3 11.59 4.23 14.25
CA ARG A 3 12.34 4.93 13.18
C ARG A 3 11.54 5.08 11.89
N ILE A 4 10.67 4.09 11.59
CA ILE A 4 9.71 4.15 10.48
C ILE A 4 8.74 5.33 10.67
N GLY A 5 8.20 5.52 11.88
CA GLY A 5 7.30 6.65 12.17
C GLY A 5 7.93 8.03 11.94
N GLN A 6 9.23 8.18 12.24
CA GLN A 6 9.95 9.44 11.97
C GLN A 6 10.09 9.74 10.47
N ALA A 7 10.33 8.71 9.65
CA ALA A 7 10.42 8.88 8.20
C ALA A 7 9.04 9.18 7.58
N ILE A 8 7.96 8.58 8.10
CA ILE A 8 6.58 8.91 7.69
C ILE A 8 6.25 10.37 8.00
N MET A 9 6.66 10.86 9.18
CA MET A 9 6.44 12.28 9.53
C MET A 9 7.16 13.23 8.55
N LEU A 10 8.36 12.87 8.08
CA LEU A 10 9.08 13.67 7.07
C LEU A 10 8.36 13.66 5.73
N LEU A 11 7.91 12.47 5.28
CA LEU A 11 7.11 12.32 4.07
C LEU A 11 5.85 13.19 4.13
N HIS A 12 5.08 13.12 5.22
CA HIS A 12 3.90 13.96 5.41
C HIS A 12 4.22 15.45 5.57
N GLY A 13 5.43 15.78 6.04
CA GLY A 13 5.96 17.14 6.09
C GLY A 13 6.43 17.68 4.73
N GLY A 14 6.42 16.85 3.69
CA GLY A 14 6.84 17.20 2.33
C GLY A 14 8.32 16.97 2.02
N ASP A 15 9.11 16.51 2.99
CA ASP A 15 10.53 16.20 2.81
C ASP A 15 10.71 14.78 2.27
N ARG A 16 10.31 14.59 1.00
CA ARG A 16 10.32 13.28 0.33
C ARG A 16 11.73 12.71 0.18
N GLU A 17 12.73 13.55 -0.05
CA GLU A 17 14.11 13.11 -0.22
C GLU A 17 14.69 12.54 1.08
N GLU A 18 14.55 13.27 2.20
CA GLU A 18 15.03 12.78 3.49
C GLU A 18 14.23 11.55 3.96
N ALA A 19 12.92 11.52 3.71
CA ALA A 19 12.11 10.33 3.97
C ALA A 19 12.62 9.13 3.18
N ARG A 20 12.89 9.27 1.88
CA ARG A 20 13.44 8.22 1.01
C ARG A 20 14.78 7.71 1.52
N ASN A 21 15.69 8.60 1.91
CA ASN A 21 17.00 8.23 2.45
C ASN A 21 16.88 7.38 3.72
N ARG A 22 15.95 7.75 4.62
CA ARG A 22 15.69 7.00 5.85
C ARG A 22 15.02 5.67 5.58
N PHE A 23 14.05 5.61 4.67
CA PHE A 23 13.43 4.36 4.26
C PHE A 23 14.44 3.42 3.61
N CYS A 24 15.33 3.91 2.74
CA CYS A 24 16.43 3.12 2.16
C CYS A 24 17.29 2.46 3.25
N ALA A 25 17.77 3.26 4.22
CA ALA A 25 18.59 2.74 5.31
C ALA A 25 17.85 1.68 6.13
N LEU A 26 16.60 1.94 6.48
CA LEU A 26 15.76 1.00 7.22
C LEU A 26 15.48 -0.28 6.43
N TRP A 27 15.25 -0.19 5.12
CA TRP A 27 15.04 -1.35 4.26
C TRP A 27 16.25 -2.28 4.24
N SER A 28 17.46 -1.70 4.12
CA SER A 28 18.71 -2.47 4.19
C SER A 28 18.93 -3.14 5.55
N GLU A 29 18.53 -2.49 6.65
CA GLU A 29 18.64 -3.05 7.99
C GLU A 29 17.64 -4.18 8.27
N ILE A 30 16.39 -4.04 7.77
CA ILE A 30 15.36 -5.07 7.94
C ILE A 30 15.76 -6.36 7.20
N GLY A 31 16.35 -6.23 6.01
CA GLY A 31 16.78 -7.38 5.21
C GLY A 31 15.61 -8.25 4.71
N GLU A 32 15.89 -9.24 3.88
CA GLU A 32 14.86 -10.10 3.26
C GLU A 32 14.09 -10.95 4.27
N ASP A 33 14.76 -11.36 5.35
CA ASP A 33 14.18 -12.18 6.44
C ASP A 33 13.50 -11.34 7.55
N GLY A 34 13.42 -10.02 7.35
CA GLY A 34 12.79 -9.14 8.32
C GLY A 34 11.27 -9.30 8.38
N ASP A 35 10.68 -8.86 9.48
CA ASP A 35 9.23 -8.97 9.73
C ASP A 35 8.39 -8.45 8.53
N ALA A 36 7.45 -9.28 8.07
CA ALA A 36 6.67 -9.02 6.86
C ALA A 36 5.79 -7.77 6.99
N LEU A 37 5.23 -7.49 8.17
CA LEU A 37 4.45 -6.28 8.41
C LEU A 37 5.34 -5.02 8.33
N HIS A 38 6.54 -5.06 8.92
CA HIS A 38 7.51 -3.97 8.77
C HIS A 38 7.97 -3.78 7.32
N ARG A 39 8.26 -4.86 6.59
CA ARG A 39 8.64 -4.81 5.17
C ARG A 39 7.52 -4.23 4.31
N CYS A 40 6.27 -4.69 4.52
CA CYS A 40 5.09 -4.18 3.84
C CYS A 40 4.90 -2.69 4.10
N THR A 41 4.93 -2.28 5.37
CA THR A 41 4.73 -0.87 5.77
C THR A 41 5.81 0.03 5.17
N LEU A 42 7.09 -0.37 5.26
CA LEU A 42 8.18 0.42 4.72
C LEU A 42 8.09 0.54 3.20
N ALA A 43 7.88 -0.57 2.50
CA ALA A 43 7.79 -0.57 1.04
C ALA A 43 6.64 0.33 0.53
N HIS A 44 5.49 0.32 1.21
CA HIS A 44 4.36 1.19 0.88
C HIS A 44 4.73 2.68 1.00
N TYR A 45 5.31 3.10 2.13
CA TYR A 45 5.72 4.51 2.28
C TYR A 45 6.93 4.89 1.42
N MET A 46 7.77 3.92 1.05
CA MET A 46 8.86 4.15 0.10
C MET A 46 8.33 4.44 -1.30
N ALA A 47 7.24 3.79 -1.72
CA ALA A 47 6.57 4.07 -2.99
C ALA A 47 6.15 5.56 -3.07
N ASP A 48 5.50 6.08 -2.02
CA ASP A 48 5.06 7.48 -1.93
C ASP A 48 6.21 8.53 -2.02
N THR A 49 7.46 8.10 -1.80
CA THR A 49 8.62 8.97 -1.98
C THR A 49 9.14 9.00 -3.41
N GLN A 50 8.75 8.09 -4.30
CA GLN A 50 9.31 8.02 -5.65
C GLN A 50 8.74 9.13 -6.54
N ASP A 51 9.56 9.59 -7.48
CA ASP A 51 9.14 10.56 -8.50
C ASP A 51 8.81 9.87 -9.85
N ASP A 52 9.44 8.72 -10.12
CA ASP A 52 9.15 7.89 -11.29
C ASP A 52 8.00 6.91 -10.99
N PRO A 53 6.93 6.87 -11.81
CA PRO A 53 5.81 5.95 -11.59
C PRO A 53 6.18 4.46 -11.71
N GLY A 54 7.27 4.12 -12.40
CA GLY A 54 7.76 2.75 -12.49
C GLY A 54 8.47 2.31 -11.21
N ASP A 55 9.26 3.20 -10.61
CA ASP A 55 9.88 2.97 -9.30
C ASP A 55 8.83 2.89 -8.18
N GLU A 56 7.82 3.77 -8.22
CA GLU A 56 6.66 3.72 -7.32
C GLU A 56 5.96 2.36 -7.39
N LEU A 57 5.58 1.93 -8.61
CA LEU A 57 4.96 0.62 -8.85
C LEU A 57 5.84 -0.52 -8.32
N ALA A 58 7.15 -0.45 -8.54
CA ALA A 58 8.06 -1.49 -8.11
C ALA A 58 8.11 -1.60 -6.57
N TRP A 59 7.97 -0.49 -5.84
CA TRP A 59 7.89 -0.49 -4.38
C TRP A 59 6.53 -0.96 -3.87
N ASP A 60 5.43 -0.54 -4.49
CA ASP A 60 4.09 -1.03 -4.14
C ASP A 60 3.93 -2.53 -4.38
N LEU A 61 4.54 -3.08 -5.43
CA LEU A 61 4.58 -4.53 -5.65
C LEU A 61 5.36 -5.25 -4.55
N ARG A 62 6.48 -4.68 -4.06
CA ARG A 62 7.22 -5.23 -2.92
C ARG A 62 6.38 -5.21 -1.64
N ALA A 63 5.60 -4.16 -1.44
CA ALA A 63 4.68 -4.05 -0.30
C ALA A 63 3.61 -5.15 -0.36
N LEU A 64 3.00 -5.37 -1.52
CA LEU A 64 2.02 -6.44 -1.72
C LEU A 64 2.63 -7.83 -1.51
N THR A 65 3.81 -8.11 -2.08
CA THR A 65 4.48 -9.40 -1.88
C THR A 65 4.81 -9.67 -0.41
N ALA A 66 5.24 -8.65 0.34
CA ALA A 66 5.48 -8.80 1.77
C ALA A 66 4.18 -9.07 2.55
N ALA A 67 3.07 -8.41 2.19
CA ALA A 67 1.75 -8.68 2.78
C ALA A 67 1.25 -10.10 2.49
N GLU A 68 1.48 -10.61 1.27
CA GLU A 68 1.10 -11.96 0.85
C GLU A 68 1.91 -13.03 1.60
N GLY A 69 3.21 -12.82 1.84
CA GLY A 69 4.04 -13.75 2.64
C GLY A 69 3.46 -14.04 4.02
N LEU A 70 2.96 -13.01 4.72
CA LEU A 70 2.35 -13.16 6.04
C LEU A 70 1.12 -14.10 6.04
N THR A 71 0.42 -14.24 4.91
CA THR A 71 -0.71 -15.17 4.81
C THR A 71 -0.28 -16.64 4.69
N ASP A 72 0.89 -16.89 4.11
CA ASP A 72 1.46 -18.23 3.91
C ASP A 72 2.22 -18.71 5.16
N GLU A 73 2.90 -17.81 5.89
CA GLU A 73 3.69 -18.16 7.08
C GLU A 73 2.86 -18.52 8.35
N ARG A 74 1.54 -18.66 8.26
CA ARG A 74 0.64 -18.88 9.43
C ARG A 74 0.96 -17.89 10.56
N ALA A 75 0.45 -16.66 10.42
CA ALA A 75 0.05 -15.77 11.51
C ALA A 75 0.42 -16.26 12.92
N ALA A 76 1.68 -16.08 13.33
CA ALA A 76 2.13 -16.45 14.68
C ALA A 76 1.36 -15.63 15.74
N GLU A 77 0.78 -14.50 15.33
CA GLU A 77 -0.09 -13.66 16.15
C GLU A 77 -1.32 -13.20 15.35
N HIS A 78 -2.52 -13.43 15.90
CA HIS A 78 -3.81 -13.07 15.28
C HIS A 78 -3.93 -11.57 14.93
N ARG A 79 -3.19 -10.71 15.64
CA ARG A 79 -3.23 -9.25 15.48
C ARG A 79 -2.54 -8.78 14.19
N ASP A 80 -1.39 -9.36 13.85
CA ASP A 80 -0.63 -8.93 12.66
C ASP A 80 -1.31 -9.36 11.37
N ALA A 81 -1.94 -10.53 11.37
CA ALA A 81 -2.77 -10.99 10.27
C ALA A 81 -3.98 -10.07 10.02
N LEU A 82 -4.61 -9.56 11.08
CA LEU A 82 -5.70 -8.58 10.96
C LEU A 82 -5.17 -7.22 10.45
N ALA A 83 -4.02 -6.77 10.97
CA ALA A 83 -3.40 -5.53 10.52
C ALA A 83 -3.06 -5.58 9.02
N VAL A 84 -2.41 -6.65 8.56
CA VAL A 84 -2.09 -6.84 7.13
C VAL A 84 -3.35 -6.94 6.27
N ARG A 85 -4.40 -7.63 6.76
CA ARG A 85 -5.68 -7.66 6.05
C ARG A 85 -6.28 -6.28 5.82
N ALA A 86 -6.10 -5.37 6.78
CA ALA A 86 -6.53 -3.98 6.64
C ALA A 86 -5.71 -3.16 5.62
N PHE A 87 -4.49 -3.61 5.27
CA PHE A 87 -3.67 -2.96 4.24
C PHE A 87 -4.07 -3.34 2.81
N TYR A 88 -4.62 -4.53 2.56
CA TYR A 88 -4.90 -5.01 1.20
C TYR A 88 -5.70 -4.03 0.32
N PRO A 89 -6.76 -3.37 0.81
CA PRO A 89 -7.47 -2.38 0.01
C PRO A 89 -6.59 -1.22 -0.44
N ALA A 90 -5.75 -0.68 0.45
CA ALA A 90 -4.86 0.43 0.16
C ALA A 90 -3.70 0.02 -0.77
N LEU A 91 -3.12 -1.17 -0.56
CA LEU A 91 -2.07 -1.71 -1.43
C LEU A 91 -2.56 -1.90 -2.86
N HIS A 92 -3.74 -2.50 -3.04
CA HIS A 92 -4.33 -2.66 -4.36
C HIS A 92 -4.78 -1.33 -4.99
N LEU A 93 -5.24 -0.38 -4.18
CA LEU A 93 -5.59 0.95 -4.68
C LEU A 93 -4.36 1.70 -5.19
N SER A 94 -3.22 1.60 -4.50
CA SER A 94 -1.97 2.28 -4.88
C SER A 94 -1.42 1.70 -6.18
N LEU A 95 -1.37 0.37 -6.30
CA LEU A 95 -1.06 -0.32 -7.56
C LEU A 95 -1.98 0.10 -8.72
N ALA A 96 -3.29 0.24 -8.48
CA ALA A 96 -4.21 0.70 -9.51
C ALA A 96 -3.90 2.15 -9.94
N ALA A 97 -3.56 3.03 -8.99
CA ALA A 97 -3.18 4.40 -9.28
C ALA A 97 -1.88 4.47 -10.09
N ASP A 98 -0.90 3.62 -9.79
CA ASP A 98 0.36 3.54 -10.53
C ASP A 98 0.18 3.02 -11.94
N TYR A 99 -0.65 1.99 -12.12
CA TYR A 99 -1.00 1.54 -13.47
C TYR A 99 -1.75 2.61 -14.27
N VAL A 100 -2.52 3.49 -13.64
CA VAL A 100 -3.08 4.67 -14.32
C VAL A 100 -1.98 5.66 -14.73
N LYS A 101 -1.02 5.97 -13.85
CA LYS A 101 0.13 6.85 -14.18
C LYS A 101 0.94 6.28 -15.35
N LEU A 102 1.09 4.96 -15.39
CA LEU A 102 1.81 4.22 -16.44
C LEU A 102 0.97 3.91 -17.70
N GLN A 103 -0.28 4.39 -17.78
CA GLN A 103 -1.17 4.19 -18.92
C GLN A 103 -1.42 2.70 -19.25
N ARG A 104 -1.60 1.87 -18.22
CA ARG A 104 -1.89 0.42 -18.29
C ARG A 104 -3.28 0.12 -17.72
N PRO A 105 -4.37 0.46 -18.44
CA PRO A 105 -5.72 0.44 -17.90
C PRO A 105 -6.20 -0.95 -17.48
N GLU A 106 -5.84 -2.01 -18.20
CA GLU A 106 -6.27 -3.37 -17.86
C GLU A 106 -5.75 -3.79 -16.48
N ALA A 107 -4.47 -3.51 -16.20
CA ALA A 107 -3.86 -3.78 -14.90
C ALA A 107 -4.47 -2.89 -13.80
N ALA A 108 -4.73 -1.62 -14.10
CA ALA A 108 -5.40 -0.71 -13.18
C ALA A 108 -6.80 -1.22 -12.77
N TRP A 109 -7.60 -1.67 -13.73
CA TRP A 109 -8.92 -2.26 -13.47
C TRP A 109 -8.85 -3.54 -12.62
N ILE A 110 -7.89 -4.43 -12.89
CA ILE A 110 -7.69 -5.63 -12.09
C ILE A 110 -7.44 -5.28 -10.62
N HIS A 111 -6.51 -4.35 -10.37
CA HIS A 111 -6.14 -3.96 -9.02
C HIS A 111 -7.25 -3.15 -8.32
N LEU A 112 -7.95 -2.27 -9.03
CA LEU A 112 -9.11 -1.57 -8.49
C LEU A 112 -10.22 -2.55 -8.02
N ASN A 113 -10.50 -3.58 -8.82
CA ASN A 113 -11.47 -4.61 -8.46
C ASN A 113 -11.04 -5.41 -7.23
N ARG A 114 -9.74 -5.68 -7.07
CA ARG A 114 -9.20 -6.33 -5.88
C ARG A 114 -9.28 -5.43 -4.65
N ALA A 115 -8.99 -4.13 -4.81
CA ALA A 115 -9.11 -3.14 -3.74
C ALA A 115 -10.56 -3.07 -3.22
N ARG A 116 -11.55 -3.05 -4.13
CA ARG A 116 -12.98 -3.08 -3.79
C ARG A 116 -13.35 -4.33 -2.99
N LYS A 117 -13.03 -5.51 -3.51
CA LYS A 117 -13.34 -6.79 -2.83
C LYS A 117 -12.73 -6.86 -1.43
N ALA A 118 -11.47 -6.46 -1.29
CA ALA A 118 -10.81 -6.43 0.00
C ALA A 118 -11.47 -5.41 0.95
N SER A 119 -11.93 -4.27 0.43
CA SER A 119 -12.59 -3.24 1.23
C SER A 119 -13.99 -3.64 1.69
N ASP A 120 -14.71 -4.44 0.92
CA ASP A 120 -16.03 -4.95 1.30
C ASP A 120 -15.91 -5.93 2.48
N VAL A 121 -14.87 -6.79 2.47
CA VAL A 121 -14.57 -7.71 3.58
C VAL A 121 -14.27 -6.96 4.89
N LEU A 122 -13.61 -5.80 4.84
CA LEU A 122 -13.38 -4.96 6.02
C LEU A 122 -14.62 -4.19 6.48
N ALA A 123 -15.66 -4.05 5.65
CA ALA A 123 -16.91 -3.44 6.11
C ALA A 123 -17.74 -4.45 6.93
N ASP A 124 -17.67 -5.73 6.57
CA ASP A 124 -18.44 -6.80 7.20
C ASP A 124 -17.89 -7.23 8.58
N ASP A 125 -16.61 -6.97 8.88
CA ASP A 125 -15.99 -7.33 10.15
C ASP A 125 -16.22 -6.31 11.29
N GLY A 126 -16.92 -5.21 11.00
CA GLY A 126 -17.33 -4.20 11.97
C GLY A 126 -16.22 -3.26 12.44
N MET A 127 -15.03 -3.27 11.80
CA MET A 127 -13.94 -2.33 12.07
C MET A 127 -14.07 -1.04 11.24
N ASP A 128 -14.66 -0.03 11.88
CA ASP A 128 -14.54 1.44 11.71
C ASP A 128 -14.78 2.11 10.32
N ASP A 129 -15.65 3.12 10.31
CA ASP A 129 -16.03 3.95 9.16
C ASP A 129 -15.09 5.15 8.91
N GLY A 130 -13.99 5.27 9.66
CA GLY A 130 -12.88 6.20 9.42
C GLY A 130 -11.98 5.79 8.26
N TYR A 131 -10.95 4.97 8.54
CA TYR A 131 -9.95 4.56 7.53
C TYR A 131 -10.58 3.77 6.37
N GLY A 132 -11.44 2.79 6.67
CA GLY A 132 -12.14 2.02 5.63
C GLY A 132 -13.04 2.88 4.75
N GLY A 133 -13.70 3.90 5.33
CA GLY A 133 -14.48 4.89 4.58
C GLY A 133 -13.62 5.71 3.62
N GLY A 134 -12.44 6.16 4.09
CA GLY A 134 -11.46 6.88 3.27
C GLY A 134 -10.98 6.07 2.06
N VAL A 135 -10.67 4.78 2.25
CA VAL A 135 -10.24 3.90 1.16
C VAL A 135 -11.37 3.66 0.16
N ARG A 136 -12.60 3.36 0.60
CA ARG A 136 -13.76 3.22 -0.31
C ARG A 136 -14.02 4.47 -1.14
N ALA A 137 -13.94 5.65 -0.51
CA ALA A 137 -14.08 6.92 -1.21
C ALA A 137 -12.98 7.12 -2.26
N ALA A 138 -11.74 6.72 -1.97
CA ALA A 138 -10.62 6.79 -2.90
C ALA A 138 -10.76 5.81 -4.08
N ILE A 139 -11.22 4.57 -3.82
CA ILE A 139 -11.58 3.59 -4.86
C ILE A 139 -12.60 4.20 -5.82
N GLY A 140 -13.70 4.78 -5.30
CA GLY A 140 -14.73 5.40 -6.13
C GLY A 140 -14.23 6.60 -6.95
N ARG A 141 -13.26 7.37 -6.45
CA ARG A 141 -12.63 8.45 -7.22
C ARG A 141 -11.77 7.90 -8.35
N LEU A 142 -10.97 6.87 -8.08
CA LEU A 142 -10.10 6.27 -9.09
C LEU A 142 -10.91 5.56 -10.19
N GLU A 143 -12.01 4.90 -9.83
CA GLU A 143 -12.94 4.29 -10.79
C GLU A 143 -13.50 5.30 -11.79
N ARG A 144 -14.00 6.45 -11.30
CA ARG A 144 -14.50 7.51 -12.18
C ARG A 144 -13.42 8.01 -13.11
N ARG A 145 -12.22 8.24 -12.59
CA ARG A 145 -11.06 8.67 -13.38
C ARG A 145 -10.67 7.63 -14.45
N LEU A 146 -10.83 6.34 -14.18
CA LEU A 146 -10.58 5.29 -15.16
C LEU A 146 -11.61 5.35 -16.30
N TRP A 147 -12.90 5.44 -15.97
CA TRP A 147 -13.97 5.61 -16.97
C TRP A 147 -13.81 6.88 -17.81
N ASP A 148 -13.39 8.00 -17.20
CA ASP A 148 -13.21 9.27 -17.91
C ASP A 148 -12.02 9.22 -18.90
N GLN A 149 -10.96 8.46 -18.58
CA GLN A 149 -9.77 8.34 -19.41
C GLN A 149 -9.86 7.19 -20.44
N TRP A 150 -10.53 6.10 -20.09
CA TRP A 150 -10.70 4.90 -20.90
C TRP A 150 -12.16 4.40 -20.80
N PRO A 151 -13.07 4.97 -21.62
CA PRO A 151 -14.49 4.66 -21.60
C PRO A 151 -14.84 3.28 -22.18
#